data_AF-R9I3B3-F1
#
_entry.id   AF-R9I3B3-F1
#
_cell.length_a   1.000
_cell.length_b   1.000
_cell.length_c   1.000
_cell.angle_alpha   90.00
_cell.angle_beta   90.00
_cell.angle_gamma   90.00
#
_symmetry.space_group_name_H-M   'P 1'
#
loop_
_entity.id
_entity.type
_entity.pdbx_description
1 polymer ?
#
loop_
_entity_poly.entity_id
_entity_poly.type
_entity_poly.pdbx_seq_one_letter_code
_entity_poly.pdbx_strand_id
1 'polypeptide(L)'
;MMRILSVIGALFLGGAFLTSCTTSGRVSTFVVLPDTQTYLEQCPEVFDSQVDWLVANRKKIDAVFQVGDLTQDNSPVEWAYMQKAFHRVSQAGIPYSVVWGNHDIGSKPGKFSDVHNTAMANKYFPLSDYKQKSYWGGSADGKTLDNYYINLRSGDTDWLVLNLEFGPSDEALQWADSIVGIHPDKLVILNTHAYLYCDSTLHDGKDWWRPQGYGIGKESGRTVNDGAGIWEKLLLKHRNVIAVFCGHVLKSGVGTLVSIGKEGNKVYQMLANYQRGVEGSRLGGEGYLRIVTFNRKTREIDVKTYSTWNKAYHPSEHHNFKFREVDFDKYLR
;
A
#
# COMPACT_ATOMS: atom_id res chain seq x y z
N MET A 1 -57.39 -38.26 -50.49
CA MET A 1 -57.47 -37.65 -49.16
C MET A 1 -56.07 -37.61 -48.56
N MET A 2 -55.61 -36.43 -48.11
CA MET A 2 -54.68 -36.18 -46.98
C MET A 2 -53.36 -36.99 -46.90
N ARG A 3 -52.15 -36.44 -46.78
CA ARG A 3 -51.68 -35.18 -46.19
C ARG A 3 -50.30 -34.86 -46.77
N ILE A 4 -50.09 -33.59 -47.11
CA ILE A 4 -48.78 -32.97 -47.33
C ILE A 4 -48.17 -32.73 -45.94
N LEU A 5 -46.98 -33.26 -45.68
CA LEU A 5 -46.16 -32.90 -44.52
C LEU A 5 -45.00 -32.03 -45.01
N SER A 6 -45.13 -30.72 -44.79
CA SER A 6 -44.08 -29.74 -44.96
C SER A 6 -43.09 -29.86 -43.80
N VAL A 7 -41.84 -30.21 -44.09
CA VAL A 7 -40.75 -30.13 -43.12
C VAL A 7 -40.11 -28.75 -43.26
N ILE A 8 -40.37 -27.89 -42.29
CA ILE A 8 -39.70 -26.59 -42.15
C ILE A 8 -38.34 -26.86 -41.51
N GLY A 9 -37.28 -26.77 -42.32
CA GLY A 9 -35.90 -26.72 -41.83
C GLY A 9 -35.62 -25.34 -41.22
N ALA A 10 -35.62 -25.24 -39.90
CA ALA A 10 -35.15 -24.05 -39.21
C ALA A 10 -33.62 -24.01 -39.25
N LEU A 11 -33.06 -23.10 -40.07
CA LEU A 11 -31.65 -22.73 -39.98
C LEU A 11 -31.42 -22.01 -38.65
N PHE A 12 -30.83 -22.69 -37.67
CA PHE A 12 -30.22 -22.04 -36.52
C PHE A 12 -28.91 -21.38 -36.98
N LEU A 13 -28.99 -20.09 -37.31
CA LEU A 13 -27.82 -19.22 -37.34
C LEU A 13 -27.35 -19.02 -35.90
N GLY A 14 -26.49 -19.92 -35.43
CA GLY A 14 -25.74 -19.77 -34.20
C GLY A 14 -24.78 -18.58 -34.34
N GLY A 15 -25.28 -17.38 -34.03
CA GLY A 15 -24.44 -16.22 -33.82
C GLY A 15 -23.54 -16.49 -32.62
N ALA A 16 -22.28 -16.84 -32.89
CA ALA A 16 -21.24 -16.81 -31.87
C ALA A 16 -21.09 -15.36 -31.43
N PHE A 17 -21.78 -14.97 -30.36
CA PHE A 17 -21.41 -13.81 -29.57
C PHE A 17 -20.04 -14.13 -28.97
N LEU A 18 -18.99 -13.75 -29.69
CA LEU A 18 -17.69 -13.48 -29.10
C LEU A 18 -17.93 -12.34 -28.11
N THR A 19 -18.27 -12.67 -26.87
CA THR A 19 -18.02 -11.78 -25.75
C THR A 19 -16.53 -11.56 -25.73
N SER A 20 -16.10 -10.49 -26.40
CA SER A 20 -14.80 -9.89 -26.19
C SER A 20 -14.75 -9.56 -24.70
N CYS A 21 -14.13 -10.44 -23.91
CA CYS A 21 -13.46 -10.01 -22.71
C CYS A 21 -12.45 -8.99 -23.19
N THR A 22 -12.78 -7.71 -23.08
CA THR A 22 -11.79 -6.64 -23.07
C THR A 22 -10.89 -6.95 -21.89
N THR A 23 -9.80 -7.67 -22.17
CA THR A 23 -8.76 -7.88 -21.19
C THR A 23 -8.30 -6.51 -20.74
N SER A 24 -8.44 -6.27 -19.44
CA SER A 24 -7.98 -5.08 -18.71
C SER A 24 -6.45 -4.98 -18.69
N GLY A 25 -5.76 -5.49 -19.72
CA GLY A 25 -4.33 -5.79 -19.75
C GLY A 25 -3.40 -4.60 -19.53
N ARG A 26 -3.91 -3.39 -19.26
CA ARG A 26 -3.09 -2.21 -18.95
C ARG A 26 -3.56 -1.46 -17.71
N VAL A 27 -4.38 -2.10 -16.87
CA VAL A 27 -4.91 -1.49 -15.65
C VAL A 27 -4.48 -2.35 -14.46
N SER A 28 -3.89 -1.71 -13.45
CA SER A 28 -3.64 -2.31 -12.13
C SER A 28 -4.38 -1.50 -11.08
N THR A 29 -5.07 -2.16 -10.17
CA THR A 29 -5.86 -1.56 -9.09
C THR A 29 -5.32 -2.03 -7.75
N PHE A 30 -4.68 -1.12 -7.03
CA PHE A 30 -4.16 -1.39 -5.69
C PHE A 30 -5.01 -0.67 -4.65
N VAL A 31 -5.20 -1.31 -3.50
CA VAL A 31 -5.88 -0.70 -2.36
C VAL A 31 -4.85 -0.40 -1.28
N VAL A 32 -4.85 0.84 -0.78
CA VAL A 32 -4.01 1.26 0.34
C VAL A 32 -4.87 1.31 1.59
N LEU A 33 -4.50 0.53 2.60
CA LEU A 33 -5.05 0.57 3.95
C LEU A 33 -4.17 1.50 4.80
N PRO A 34 -4.69 2.68 5.22
CA PRO A 34 -3.98 3.63 6.06
C PRO A 34 -3.86 3.12 7.49
N ASP A 35 -3.34 3.96 8.38
CA ASP A 35 -3.18 3.74 9.81
C ASP A 35 -4.45 3.14 10.45
N THR A 36 -4.42 1.83 10.73
CA THR A 36 -5.60 1.05 11.17
C THR A 36 -5.75 0.99 12.68
N GLN A 37 -4.72 1.40 13.42
CA GLN A 37 -4.58 1.22 14.85
C GLN A 37 -5.77 1.75 15.65
N THR A 38 -6.34 2.87 15.24
CA THR A 38 -7.45 3.49 15.98
C THR A 38 -8.73 2.64 15.92
N TYR A 39 -8.96 1.88 14.86
CA TYR A 39 -10.15 1.03 14.78
C TYR A 39 -10.15 -0.04 15.88
N LEU A 40 -8.99 -0.60 16.21
CA LEU A 40 -8.89 -1.61 17.27
C LEU A 40 -9.16 -1.04 18.66
N GLU A 41 -8.77 0.21 18.89
CA GLU A 41 -9.03 0.90 20.16
C GLU A 41 -10.52 1.27 20.33
N GLN A 42 -11.19 1.65 19.23
CA GLN A 42 -12.49 2.35 19.33
C GLN A 42 -13.64 1.62 18.67
N CYS A 43 -13.45 1.11 17.45
CA CYS A 43 -14.52 0.60 16.59
C CYS A 43 -14.01 -0.56 15.69
N PRO A 44 -13.71 -1.76 16.23
CA PRO A 44 -13.16 -2.86 15.44
C PRO A 44 -14.06 -3.28 14.26
N GLU A 45 -15.37 -3.12 14.41
CA GLU A 45 -16.37 -3.37 13.37
C GLU A 45 -16.17 -2.49 12.12
N VAL A 46 -15.59 -1.31 12.27
CA VAL A 46 -15.27 -0.42 11.15
C VAL A 46 -14.12 -0.98 10.34
N PHE A 47 -13.09 -1.53 10.99
CA PHE A 47 -12.00 -2.23 10.29
C PHE A 47 -12.49 -3.56 9.68
N ASP A 48 -13.36 -4.30 10.36
CA ASP A 48 -13.99 -5.49 9.77
C ASP A 48 -14.74 -5.15 8.49
N SER A 49 -15.40 -3.99 8.42
CA SER A 49 -16.05 -3.53 7.18
C SER A 49 -15.06 -3.28 6.03
N GLN A 50 -13.82 -2.87 6.33
CA GLN A 50 -12.76 -2.76 5.33
C GLN A 50 -12.36 -4.15 4.81
N VAL A 51 -12.12 -5.10 5.72
CA VAL A 51 -11.76 -6.48 5.36
C VAL A 51 -12.88 -7.15 4.56
N ASP A 52 -14.13 -6.99 4.98
CA ASP A 52 -15.31 -7.53 4.28
C ASP A 52 -15.42 -6.98 2.87
N TRP A 53 -15.22 -5.66 2.72
CA TRP A 53 -15.24 -5.00 1.41
C TRP A 53 -14.12 -5.52 0.50
N LEU A 54 -12.89 -5.69 1.02
CA LEU A 54 -11.77 -6.26 0.28
C LEU A 54 -12.10 -7.67 -0.23
N VAL A 55 -12.58 -8.55 0.65
CA VAL A 55 -12.95 -9.93 0.30
C VAL A 55 -14.07 -9.95 -0.74
N ALA A 56 -15.10 -9.12 -0.58
CA ALA A 56 -16.22 -9.02 -1.51
C ALA A 56 -15.79 -8.48 -2.89
N ASN A 57 -14.78 -7.59 -2.93
CA ASN A 57 -14.29 -6.96 -4.16
C ASN A 57 -13.01 -7.59 -4.71
N ARG A 58 -12.57 -8.74 -4.20
CA ARG A 58 -11.30 -9.41 -4.55
C ARG A 58 -11.00 -9.57 -6.04
N LYS A 59 -12.03 -9.65 -6.90
CA LYS A 59 -11.88 -9.76 -8.36
C LYS A 59 -11.51 -8.44 -9.07
N LYS A 60 -11.57 -7.31 -8.35
CA LYS A 60 -11.29 -5.95 -8.85
C LYS A 60 -10.03 -5.35 -8.20
N ILE A 61 -9.34 -6.12 -7.35
CA ILE A 61 -8.22 -5.65 -6.54
C ILE A 61 -7.05 -6.58 -6.86
N ASP A 62 -5.95 -5.99 -7.34
CA ASP A 62 -4.75 -6.74 -7.70
C ASP A 62 -3.81 -6.91 -6.50
N ALA A 63 -3.79 -5.96 -5.55
CA ALA A 63 -3.09 -6.08 -4.27
C ALA A 63 -3.58 -5.06 -3.23
N VAL A 64 -3.25 -5.32 -1.96
CA VAL A 64 -3.51 -4.45 -0.81
C VAL A 64 -2.20 -4.07 -0.11
N PHE A 65 -1.99 -2.79 0.19
CA PHE A 65 -0.80 -2.30 0.90
C PHE A 65 -1.23 -1.59 2.19
N GLN A 66 -0.81 -2.12 3.34
CA GLN A 66 -0.99 -1.47 4.63
C GLN A 66 0.26 -0.62 4.94
N VAL A 67 0.08 0.65 5.27
CA VAL A 67 1.17 1.67 5.37
C VAL A 67 1.72 1.87 6.79
N GLY A 68 1.52 0.93 7.71
CA GLY A 68 2.01 1.00 9.10
C GLY A 68 0.95 1.39 10.11
N ASP A 69 1.32 1.29 11.38
CA ASP A 69 0.44 1.39 12.54
C ASP A 69 -0.75 0.43 12.42
N LEU A 70 -0.41 -0.85 12.38
CA LEU A 70 -1.41 -1.92 12.49
C LEU A 70 -2.04 -1.94 13.87
N THR A 71 -1.25 -1.63 14.90
CA THR A 71 -1.65 -1.69 16.31
C THR A 71 -1.55 -0.33 16.98
N GLN A 72 -2.37 -0.07 18.01
CA GLN A 72 -2.32 1.18 18.78
C GLN A 72 -1.32 1.04 19.92
N ASP A 73 -1.32 -0.11 20.59
CA ASP A 73 -0.52 -0.33 21.80
C ASP A 73 0.56 -1.40 21.63
N ASN A 74 0.84 -1.90 20.41
CA ASN A 74 1.76 -3.02 20.21
C ASN A 74 1.41 -4.25 21.07
N SER A 75 0.12 -4.47 21.33
CA SER A 75 -0.34 -5.47 22.29
C SER A 75 -0.63 -6.82 21.62
N PRO A 76 -0.44 -7.96 22.32
CA PRO A 76 -0.79 -9.29 21.80
C PRO A 76 -2.21 -9.42 21.24
N VAL A 77 -3.18 -8.72 21.84
CA VAL A 77 -4.59 -8.80 21.42
C VAL A 77 -4.80 -8.14 20.06
N GLU A 78 -4.23 -6.95 19.87
CA GLU A 78 -4.30 -6.22 18.60
C GLU A 78 -3.59 -6.97 17.50
N TRP A 79 -2.41 -7.52 17.78
CA TRP A 79 -1.67 -8.30 16.80
C TRP A 79 -2.40 -9.58 16.40
N ALA A 80 -3.02 -10.29 17.35
CA ALA A 80 -3.85 -11.46 17.06
C ALA A 80 -5.05 -11.09 16.19
N TYR A 81 -5.66 -9.92 16.44
CA TYR A 81 -6.73 -9.39 15.60
C TYR A 81 -6.24 -9.13 14.17
N MET A 82 -5.13 -8.39 14.02
CA MET A 82 -4.57 -8.03 12.72
C MET A 82 -4.14 -9.26 11.94
N GLN A 83 -3.50 -10.24 12.59
CA GLN A 83 -3.15 -11.51 11.97
C GLN A 83 -4.41 -12.22 11.42
N LYS A 84 -5.50 -12.27 12.20
CA LYS A 84 -6.77 -12.87 11.76
C LYS A 84 -7.37 -12.10 10.57
N ALA A 85 -7.37 -10.77 10.62
CA ALA A 85 -7.89 -9.92 9.53
C ALA A 85 -7.11 -10.15 8.22
N PHE A 86 -5.78 -10.08 8.26
CA PHE A 86 -4.94 -10.32 7.08
C PHE A 86 -4.94 -11.77 6.62
N HIS A 87 -5.19 -12.74 7.52
CA HIS A 87 -5.45 -14.11 7.12
C HIS A 87 -6.71 -14.21 6.23
N ARG A 88 -7.79 -13.47 6.53
CA ARG A 88 -8.99 -13.41 5.67
C ARG A 88 -8.67 -12.83 4.29
N VAL A 89 -7.87 -11.77 4.22
CA VAL A 89 -7.39 -11.17 2.95
C VAL A 89 -6.58 -12.20 2.15
N SER A 90 -5.67 -12.92 2.81
CA SER A 90 -4.87 -13.99 2.20
C SER A 90 -5.74 -15.14 1.68
N GLN A 91 -6.73 -15.60 2.45
CA GLN A 91 -7.66 -16.66 2.07
C GLN A 91 -8.54 -16.26 0.87
N ALA A 92 -8.85 -14.97 0.74
CA ALA A 92 -9.53 -14.46 -0.44
C ALA A 92 -8.66 -14.50 -1.70
N GLY A 93 -7.35 -14.75 -1.59
CA GLY A 93 -6.39 -14.80 -2.70
C GLY A 93 -5.88 -13.43 -3.11
N ILE A 94 -6.02 -12.41 -2.25
CA ILE A 94 -5.55 -11.05 -2.54
C ILE A 94 -4.09 -10.94 -2.07
N PRO A 95 -3.13 -10.64 -2.96
CA PRO A 95 -1.78 -10.29 -2.54
C PRO A 95 -1.79 -9.07 -1.62
N TYR A 96 -0.99 -9.11 -0.56
CA TYR A 96 -0.85 -7.97 0.33
C TYR A 96 0.55 -7.83 0.90
N SER A 97 0.88 -6.60 1.31
CA SER A 97 2.03 -6.27 2.14
C SER A 97 1.61 -5.35 3.29
N VAL A 98 2.42 -5.35 4.35
CA VAL A 98 2.31 -4.50 5.54
C VAL A 98 3.68 -3.90 5.84
N VAL A 99 3.74 -2.73 6.48
CA VAL A 99 4.96 -2.17 7.06
C VAL A 99 4.74 -1.88 8.53
N TRP A 100 5.82 -1.69 9.29
CA TRP A 100 5.72 -1.31 10.70
C TRP A 100 5.63 0.20 10.82
N GLY A 101 4.61 0.68 11.54
CA GLY A 101 4.53 2.08 11.94
C GLY A 101 5.19 2.34 13.29
N ASN A 102 5.13 3.58 13.77
CA ASN A 102 5.78 3.93 15.03
C ASN A 102 5.11 3.25 16.24
N HIS A 103 3.83 2.89 16.14
CA HIS A 103 3.09 2.17 17.18
C HIS A 103 3.39 0.67 17.20
N ASP A 104 3.93 0.10 16.12
CA ASP A 104 4.21 -1.33 15.99
C ASP A 104 5.61 -1.73 16.50
N ILE A 105 6.48 -0.75 16.71
CA ILE A 105 7.88 -0.90 17.14
C ILE A 105 8.01 -0.42 18.58
N GLY A 106 8.65 -1.17 19.48
CA GLY A 106 8.92 -0.67 20.83
C GLY A 106 9.33 -1.72 21.85
N SER A 107 9.77 -1.26 23.03
CA SER A 107 10.30 -2.12 24.10
C SER A 107 9.24 -3.04 24.73
N LYS A 108 7.98 -2.60 24.72
CA LYS A 108 6.82 -3.29 25.30
C LYS A 108 5.51 -2.61 24.84
N PRO A 109 4.34 -3.21 25.12
CA PRO A 109 3.06 -2.57 24.82
C PRO A 109 2.93 -1.15 25.40
N GLY A 110 2.31 -0.25 24.64
CA GLY A 110 2.14 1.17 24.97
C GLY A 110 3.43 2.01 24.88
N LYS A 111 4.49 1.47 24.28
CA LYS A 111 5.73 2.20 23.98
C LYS A 111 5.93 2.26 22.46
N PHE A 112 5.97 3.49 21.94
CA PHE A 112 5.96 3.76 20.50
C PHE A 112 7.35 4.20 20.06
N SER A 113 8.05 3.31 19.36
CA SER A 113 9.41 3.51 18.85
C SER A 113 10.35 4.11 19.88
N ASP A 114 10.23 3.68 21.15
CA ASP A 114 11.15 4.08 22.22
C ASP A 114 12.52 3.38 22.09
N VAL A 115 12.50 2.18 21.51
CA VAL A 115 13.67 1.42 21.02
C VAL A 115 13.29 0.68 19.73
N HIS A 116 14.27 0.29 18.91
CA HIS A 116 14.03 -0.50 17.71
C HIS A 116 13.87 -1.97 18.12
N ASN A 117 12.63 -2.37 18.34
CA ASN A 117 12.26 -3.75 18.64
C ASN A 117 10.96 -4.12 17.93
N THR A 118 11.09 -5.02 16.96
CA THR A 118 10.01 -5.51 16.08
C THR A 118 9.64 -6.96 16.40
N ALA A 119 10.10 -7.51 17.54
CA ALA A 119 9.90 -8.92 17.88
C ALA A 119 8.42 -9.30 18.03
N MET A 120 7.59 -8.39 18.56
CA MET A 120 6.15 -8.60 18.66
C MET A 120 5.51 -8.65 17.27
N ALA A 121 5.78 -7.66 16.42
CA ALA A 121 5.27 -7.63 15.04
C ALA A 121 5.64 -8.91 14.27
N ASN A 122 6.93 -9.28 14.29
CA ASN A 122 7.44 -10.48 13.61
C ASN A 122 6.98 -11.80 14.23
N LYS A 123 6.51 -11.81 15.49
CA LYS A 123 5.86 -12.99 16.09
C LYS A 123 4.50 -13.28 15.43
N TYR A 124 3.73 -12.25 15.11
CA TYR A 124 2.39 -12.39 14.53
C TYR A 124 2.37 -12.32 13.01
N PHE A 125 3.39 -11.73 12.40
CA PHE A 125 3.62 -11.77 10.96
C PHE A 125 5.00 -12.37 10.70
N PRO A 126 5.18 -13.69 10.92
CA PRO A 126 6.49 -14.29 10.79
C PRO A 126 6.90 -14.38 9.31
N LEU A 127 8.18 -14.15 9.06
CA LEU A 127 8.77 -14.26 7.73
C LEU A 127 8.53 -15.63 7.09
N SER A 128 8.45 -16.71 7.89
CA SER A 128 8.15 -18.07 7.41
C SER A 128 6.84 -18.17 6.64
N ASP A 129 5.84 -17.39 7.04
CA ASP A 129 4.53 -17.40 6.40
C ASP A 129 4.57 -16.59 5.10
N TYR A 130 5.34 -15.49 5.09
CA TYR A 130 5.51 -14.67 3.91
C TYR A 130 6.33 -15.35 2.81
N LYS A 131 7.36 -16.13 3.18
CA LYS A 131 8.18 -16.91 2.23
C LYS A 131 7.37 -17.94 1.44
N GLN A 132 6.20 -18.34 1.92
CA GLN A 132 5.30 -19.27 1.22
C GLN A 132 4.40 -18.58 0.19
N LYS A 133 4.33 -17.24 0.20
CA LYS A 133 3.50 -16.47 -0.74
C LYS A 133 4.19 -16.44 -2.10
N SER A 134 3.44 -16.72 -3.17
CA SER A 134 3.97 -16.78 -4.55
C SER A 134 4.58 -15.45 -5.04
N TYR A 135 4.24 -14.35 -4.38
CA TYR A 135 4.72 -13.00 -4.67
C TYR A 135 5.90 -12.57 -3.79
N TRP A 136 6.44 -13.44 -2.93
CA TRP A 136 7.59 -13.13 -2.10
C TRP A 136 8.83 -12.78 -2.94
N GLY A 137 9.55 -11.73 -2.53
CA GLY A 137 10.83 -11.33 -3.14
C GLY A 137 12.01 -11.63 -2.22
N GLY A 138 12.07 -10.96 -1.08
CA GLY A 138 13.17 -11.08 -0.12
C GLY A 138 13.10 -10.01 0.97
N SER A 139 13.81 -10.23 2.09
CA SER A 139 13.98 -9.24 3.16
C SER A 139 15.45 -8.87 3.34
N ALA A 140 15.71 -7.69 3.90
CA ALA A 140 17.04 -7.13 4.08
C ALA A 140 17.96 -8.01 4.93
N ASP A 141 17.42 -8.58 6.00
CA ASP A 141 18.17 -9.39 6.97
C ASP A 141 17.96 -10.91 6.81
N GLY A 142 17.07 -11.31 5.90
CA GLY A 142 16.66 -12.71 5.68
C GLY A 142 15.87 -13.34 6.84
N LYS A 143 15.50 -12.57 7.87
CA LYS A 143 14.97 -13.02 9.17
C LYS A 143 13.63 -12.36 9.54
N THR A 144 13.43 -11.09 9.21
CA THR A 144 12.25 -10.30 9.59
C THR A 144 11.52 -9.74 8.38
N LEU A 145 10.37 -9.11 8.62
CA LEU A 145 9.62 -8.29 7.66
C LEU A 145 9.83 -6.78 7.88
N ASP A 146 10.91 -6.39 8.56
CA ASP A 146 11.18 -4.99 8.87
C ASP A 146 11.45 -4.18 7.59
N ASN A 147 12.18 -4.79 6.65
CA ASN A 147 12.44 -4.22 5.34
C ASN A 147 12.45 -5.36 4.30
N TYR A 148 11.52 -5.33 3.35
CA TYR A 148 11.34 -6.41 2.38
C TYR A 148 10.70 -5.93 1.07
N TYR A 149 10.68 -6.79 0.05
CA TYR A 149 9.96 -6.52 -1.18
C TYR A 149 9.13 -7.71 -1.64
N ILE A 150 8.07 -7.40 -2.39
CA ILE A 150 7.22 -8.37 -3.08
C ILE A 150 7.15 -8.07 -4.58
N ASN A 151 6.88 -9.10 -5.37
CA ASN A 151 6.75 -9.02 -6.82
C ASN A 151 5.29 -9.29 -7.21
N LEU A 152 4.70 -8.41 -8.02
CA LEU A 152 3.33 -8.58 -8.52
C LEU A 152 3.31 -8.48 -10.04
N ARG A 153 2.49 -9.31 -10.68
CA ARG A 153 2.17 -9.18 -12.11
C ARG A 153 0.72 -8.71 -12.22
N SER A 154 0.51 -7.51 -12.75
CA SER A 154 -0.82 -6.91 -12.88
C SER A 154 -0.84 -5.91 -14.03
N GLY A 155 -1.94 -5.84 -14.79
CA GLY A 155 -2.10 -4.89 -15.90
C GLY A 155 -0.96 -4.94 -16.93
N ASP A 156 -0.53 -6.14 -17.33
CA ASP A 156 0.64 -6.42 -18.18
C ASP A 156 1.93 -5.70 -17.73
N THR A 157 2.07 -5.48 -16.43
CA THR A 157 3.22 -4.85 -15.79
C THR A 157 3.75 -5.75 -14.67
N ASP A 158 5.08 -5.86 -14.61
CA ASP A 158 5.78 -6.38 -13.44
C ASP A 158 6.02 -5.23 -12.47
N TRP A 159 5.57 -5.43 -11.24
CA TRP A 159 5.69 -4.49 -10.15
C TRP A 159 6.62 -5.04 -9.09
N LEU A 160 7.44 -4.16 -8.52
CA LEU A 160 8.17 -4.39 -7.29
C LEU A 160 7.60 -3.45 -6.24
N VAL A 161 7.06 -4.00 -5.16
CA VAL A 161 6.61 -3.20 -4.02
C VAL A 161 7.65 -3.34 -2.93
N LEU A 162 8.38 -2.26 -2.70
CA LEU A 162 9.36 -2.14 -1.63
C LEU A 162 8.64 -1.70 -0.36
N ASN A 163 8.82 -2.42 0.73
CA ASN A 163 8.16 -2.21 2.01
C ASN A 163 9.23 -1.90 3.06
N LEU A 164 9.24 -0.65 3.54
CA LEU A 164 10.21 -0.17 4.53
C LEU A 164 9.49 0.29 5.79
N GLU A 165 9.98 -0.18 6.95
CA GLU A 165 9.48 0.22 8.28
C GLU A 165 9.55 1.73 8.53
N PHE A 166 8.92 2.16 9.62
CA PHE A 166 9.11 3.48 10.18
C PHE A 166 10.58 3.74 10.54
N GLY A 167 11.16 4.78 9.96
CA GLY A 167 12.54 5.18 10.24
C GLY A 167 13.58 4.15 9.79
N PRO A 168 13.60 3.76 8.49
CA PRO A 168 14.55 2.77 8.01
C PRO A 168 15.99 3.28 8.15
N SER A 169 16.93 2.39 8.46
CA SER A 169 18.34 2.73 8.59
C SER A 169 19.02 2.88 7.21
N ASP A 170 20.21 3.46 7.19
CA ASP A 170 21.02 3.59 5.98
C ASP A 170 21.39 2.23 5.39
N GLU A 171 21.57 1.20 6.22
CA GLU A 171 21.81 -0.17 5.77
C GLU A 171 20.57 -0.73 5.06
N ALA A 172 19.38 -0.48 5.60
CA ALA A 172 18.12 -0.87 4.96
C ALA A 172 17.92 -0.13 3.62
N LEU A 173 18.27 1.16 3.56
CA LEU A 173 18.20 1.94 2.31
C LEU A 173 19.24 1.48 1.27
N GLN A 174 20.45 1.10 1.68
CA GLN A 174 21.47 0.54 0.78
C GLN A 174 21.05 -0.83 0.22
N TRP A 175 20.44 -1.67 1.05
CA TRP A 175 19.84 -2.92 0.59
C TRP A 175 18.72 -2.65 -0.42
N ALA A 176 17.80 -1.74 -0.11
CA ALA A 176 16.72 -1.35 -1.01
C ALA A 176 17.23 -0.80 -2.35
N ASP A 177 18.27 0.04 -2.32
CA ASP A 177 18.92 0.61 -3.50
C ASP A 177 19.46 -0.50 -4.41
N SER A 178 20.09 -1.51 -3.81
CA SER A 178 20.60 -2.68 -4.53
C SER A 178 19.47 -3.50 -5.17
N ILE A 179 18.37 -3.74 -4.44
CA ILE A 179 17.21 -4.47 -4.96
C ILE A 179 16.55 -3.74 -6.13
N VAL A 180 16.33 -2.43 -6.00
CA VAL A 180 15.72 -1.65 -7.09
C VAL A 180 16.66 -1.61 -8.30
N GLY A 181 17.97 -1.47 -8.08
CA GLY A 181 18.97 -1.42 -9.15
C GLY A 181 19.07 -2.69 -10.00
N ILE A 182 18.81 -3.88 -9.42
CA ILE A 182 18.80 -5.15 -10.17
C ILE A 182 17.46 -5.48 -10.83
N HIS A 183 16.43 -4.64 -10.65
CA HIS A 183 15.10 -4.81 -11.24
C HIS A 183 14.64 -3.60 -12.08
N PRO A 184 15.45 -3.14 -13.06
CA PRO A 184 15.10 -1.97 -13.88
C PRO A 184 13.91 -2.21 -14.82
N ASP A 185 13.51 -3.48 -15.00
CA ASP A 185 12.41 -3.97 -15.82
C ASP A 185 11.04 -3.89 -15.11
N LYS A 186 11.02 -3.53 -13.81
CA LYS A 186 9.80 -3.47 -12.99
C LYS A 186 9.47 -2.05 -12.58
N LEU A 187 8.17 -1.71 -12.53
CA LEU A 187 7.73 -0.46 -11.90
C LEU A 187 7.77 -0.62 -10.38
N VAL A 188 8.39 0.35 -9.71
CA VAL A 188 8.62 0.30 -8.26
C VAL A 188 7.65 1.22 -7.53
N ILE A 189 7.00 0.65 -6.52
CA ILE A 189 6.21 1.36 -5.53
C ILE A 189 6.93 1.25 -4.19
N LEU A 190 7.14 2.37 -3.50
CA LEU A 190 7.51 2.35 -2.08
C LEU A 190 6.24 2.39 -1.23
N ASN A 191 6.09 1.42 -0.34
CA ASN A 191 5.15 1.43 0.76
C ASN A 191 5.96 1.64 2.06
N THR A 192 5.68 2.70 2.80
CA THR A 192 6.38 3.02 4.06
C THR A 192 5.47 3.82 4.98
N HIS A 193 5.89 4.08 6.21
CA HIS A 193 5.04 4.75 7.19
C HIS A 193 5.18 6.28 7.17
N ALA A 194 6.36 6.81 7.46
CA ALA A 194 6.62 8.24 7.56
C ALA A 194 7.41 8.75 6.36
N TYR A 195 6.77 9.54 5.49
CA TYR A 195 7.40 9.98 4.25
C TYR A 195 6.95 11.36 3.73
N LEU A 196 5.65 11.64 3.57
CA LEU A 196 5.18 13.00 3.29
C LEU A 196 4.65 13.66 4.56
N TYR A 197 4.69 14.99 4.59
CA TYR A 197 3.99 15.79 5.58
C TYR A 197 2.66 16.32 5.03
N CYS A 198 1.80 16.82 5.93
CA CYS A 198 0.43 17.26 5.60
C CYS A 198 0.37 18.50 4.70
N ASP A 199 1.48 19.20 4.50
CA ASP A 199 1.62 20.34 3.60
C ASP A 199 2.06 19.94 2.18
N SER A 200 2.05 18.64 1.88
CA SER A 200 2.46 18.07 0.59
C SER A 200 3.95 18.26 0.26
N THR A 201 4.79 18.34 1.28
CA THR A 201 6.24 18.25 1.16
C THR A 201 6.78 16.93 1.71
N LEU A 202 8.07 16.65 1.47
CA LEU A 202 8.75 15.52 2.10
C LEU A 202 8.84 15.77 3.61
N HIS A 203 8.60 14.74 4.40
CA HIS A 203 8.71 14.82 5.85
C HIS A 203 10.17 15.07 6.24
N ASP A 204 10.46 16.24 6.82
CA ASP A 204 11.84 16.66 7.09
C ASP A 204 11.99 17.71 8.21
N GLY A 205 13.24 18.11 8.47
CA GLY A 205 13.53 19.39 9.11
C GLY A 205 12.85 19.60 10.46
N LYS A 206 11.92 20.56 10.53
CA LYS A 206 11.21 20.95 11.76
C LYS A 206 9.82 20.34 11.88
N ASP A 207 9.47 19.43 10.98
CA ASP A 207 8.19 18.77 11.01
C ASP A 207 8.00 17.97 12.29
N TRP A 208 6.74 17.85 12.67
CA TRP A 208 6.36 17.05 13.82
C TRP A 208 6.35 15.57 13.44
N TRP A 209 6.44 14.72 14.45
CA TRP A 209 6.39 13.26 14.29
C TRP A 209 7.51 12.67 13.42
N ARG A 210 8.63 13.38 13.20
CA ARG A 210 9.77 12.79 12.47
C ARG A 210 10.29 11.52 13.17
N PRO A 211 10.63 10.45 12.43
CA PRO A 211 11.22 9.24 13.00
C PRO A 211 12.42 9.49 13.92
N GLN A 212 13.27 10.46 13.58
CA GLN A 212 14.44 10.84 14.37
C GLN A 212 14.08 11.47 15.72
N GLY A 213 12.86 11.98 15.89
CA GLY A 213 12.36 12.53 17.16
C GLY A 213 11.95 11.46 18.18
N TYR A 214 11.75 10.21 17.75
CA TYR A 214 11.40 9.08 18.61
C TYR A 214 12.65 8.48 19.29
N GLY A 215 12.44 7.51 20.17
CA GLY A 215 13.54 6.85 20.89
C GLY A 215 14.50 6.10 19.97
N ILE A 216 14.01 5.50 18.88
CA ILE A 216 14.84 4.89 17.83
C ILE A 216 15.88 5.86 17.23
N GLY A 217 15.57 7.16 17.17
CA GLY A 217 16.48 8.19 16.67
C GLY A 217 17.61 8.53 17.64
N LYS A 218 17.53 8.05 18.89
CA LYS A 218 18.51 8.26 19.96
C LYS A 218 19.36 7.02 20.22
N GLU A 219 19.10 5.92 19.52
CA GLU A 219 19.86 4.67 19.69
C GLU A 219 21.27 4.80 19.11
N SER A 220 22.27 4.40 19.90
CA SER A 220 23.65 4.43 19.47
C SER A 220 23.89 3.42 18.35
N GLY A 221 24.45 3.87 17.23
CA GLY A 221 24.80 3.01 16.10
C GLY A 221 23.66 2.73 15.12
N ARG A 222 22.46 3.26 15.33
CA ARG A 222 21.35 3.18 14.38
C ARG A 222 21.16 4.53 13.67
N THR A 223 21.16 4.51 12.35
CA THR A 223 20.69 5.64 11.54
C THR A 223 19.17 5.55 11.35
N VAL A 224 18.51 6.69 11.22
CA VAL A 224 17.05 6.77 11.07
C VAL A 224 16.71 7.81 10.01
N ASN A 225 16.02 7.39 8.96
CA ASN A 225 15.66 8.24 7.84
C ASN A 225 14.17 8.62 7.86
N ASP A 226 13.89 9.89 7.56
CA ASP A 226 12.56 10.40 7.26
C ASP A 226 12.34 10.42 5.73
N GLY A 227 11.25 11.06 5.28
CA GLY A 227 10.91 11.14 3.87
C GLY A 227 12.00 11.76 3.01
N ALA A 228 12.61 12.86 3.46
CA ALA A 228 13.71 13.49 2.75
C ALA A 228 14.94 12.57 2.65
N GLY A 229 15.30 11.89 3.75
CA GLY A 229 16.39 10.92 3.74
C GLY A 229 16.14 9.74 2.78
N ILE A 230 14.92 9.18 2.79
CA ILE A 230 14.52 8.11 1.86
C ILE A 230 14.56 8.60 0.41
N TRP A 231 14.04 9.79 0.13
CA TRP A 231 14.06 10.36 -1.21
C TRP A 231 15.48 10.52 -1.75
N GLU A 232 16.36 11.19 -0.99
CA GLU A 232 17.72 11.49 -1.43
C GLU A 232 18.58 10.23 -1.59
N LYS A 233 18.50 9.32 -0.61
CA LYS A 233 19.38 8.15 -0.55
C LYS A 233 18.90 7.00 -1.44
N LEU A 234 17.62 6.94 -1.78
CA LEU A 234 17.03 5.83 -2.54
C LEU A 234 16.28 6.33 -3.79
N LEU A 235 15.12 6.95 -3.62
CA LEU A 235 14.16 7.11 -4.72
C LEU A 235 14.64 8.04 -5.84
N LEU A 236 15.40 9.09 -5.51
CA LEU A 236 15.94 10.06 -6.45
C LEU A 236 16.77 9.43 -7.58
N LYS A 237 17.41 8.28 -7.32
CA LYS A 237 18.37 7.63 -8.21
C LYS A 237 17.73 6.68 -9.21
N HIS A 238 16.52 6.20 -8.93
CA HIS A 238 15.90 5.08 -9.65
C HIS A 238 14.78 5.54 -10.57
N ARG A 239 15.02 5.43 -11.88
CA ARG A 239 14.07 5.86 -12.92
C ARG A 239 12.74 5.11 -12.92
N ASN A 240 12.74 3.88 -12.43
CA ASN A 240 11.60 2.97 -12.44
C ASN A 240 10.73 3.07 -11.18
N VAL A 241 11.11 3.90 -10.21
CA VAL A 241 10.22 4.31 -9.11
C VAL A 241 9.12 5.21 -9.67
N ILE A 242 7.87 4.82 -9.42
CA ILE A 242 6.70 5.54 -9.92
C ILE A 242 5.79 6.05 -8.81
N ALA A 243 5.71 5.39 -7.66
CA ALA A 243 4.80 5.84 -6.60
C ALA A 243 5.32 5.60 -5.19
N VAL A 244 4.81 6.39 -4.25
CA VAL A 244 5.00 6.21 -2.81
C VAL A 244 3.65 6.26 -2.09
N PHE A 245 3.40 5.31 -1.20
CA PHE A 245 2.27 5.29 -0.28
C PHE A 245 2.77 5.39 1.16
N CYS A 246 2.17 6.29 1.95
CA CYS A 246 2.52 6.50 3.35
C CYS A 246 1.33 6.96 4.22
N GLY A 247 1.52 6.89 5.54
CA GLY A 247 0.54 7.22 6.58
C GLY A 247 1.13 8.17 7.64
N HIS A 248 0.97 7.86 8.93
CA HIS A 248 1.64 8.49 10.07
C HIS A 248 1.16 9.90 10.45
N VAL A 249 1.09 10.82 9.47
CA VAL A 249 0.85 12.23 9.73
C VAL A 249 -0.64 12.51 9.93
N LEU A 250 -0.98 13.11 11.07
CA LEU A 250 -2.34 13.52 11.46
C LEU A 250 -2.76 14.79 10.73
N LYS A 251 -3.12 15.89 11.42
CA LYS A 251 -3.59 17.15 10.79
C LYS A 251 -4.65 16.85 9.71
N SER A 252 -4.46 17.27 8.44
CA SER A 252 -5.38 16.94 7.35
C SER A 252 -5.42 15.45 7.00
N GLY A 253 -4.42 14.68 7.42
CA GLY A 253 -4.26 13.25 7.14
C GLY A 253 -3.91 12.94 5.69
N VAL A 254 -3.69 13.96 4.86
CA VAL A 254 -3.47 13.79 3.42
C VAL A 254 -2.43 14.76 2.92
N GLY A 255 -1.65 14.30 1.93
CA GLY A 255 -0.64 15.08 1.22
C GLY A 255 -0.37 14.44 -0.13
N THR A 256 -0.07 15.26 -1.14
CA THR A 256 0.16 14.79 -2.51
C THR A 256 1.32 15.53 -3.14
N LEU A 257 2.37 14.81 -3.54
CA LEU A 257 3.57 15.38 -4.12
C LEU A 257 3.97 14.66 -5.40
N VAL A 258 4.41 15.41 -6.41
CA VAL A 258 5.07 14.88 -7.60
C VAL A 258 6.50 15.40 -7.64
N SER A 259 7.46 14.52 -7.36
CA SER A 259 8.89 14.84 -7.41
C SER A 259 9.49 14.31 -8.71
N ILE A 260 10.59 14.94 -9.15
CA ILE A 260 11.32 14.54 -10.36
C ILE A 260 12.61 13.85 -9.94
N GLY A 261 12.76 12.58 -10.33
CA GLY A 261 13.98 11.81 -10.14
C GLY A 261 15.13 12.32 -11.02
N LYS A 262 16.36 11.89 -10.73
CA LYS A 262 17.57 12.36 -11.43
C LYS A 262 17.54 12.09 -12.95
N GLU A 263 16.85 11.04 -13.37
CA GLU A 263 16.67 10.63 -14.77
C GLU A 263 15.42 11.24 -15.43
N GLY A 264 14.73 12.18 -14.74
CA GLY A 264 13.55 12.88 -15.23
C GLY A 264 12.23 12.11 -15.09
N ASN A 265 12.21 10.95 -14.43
CA ASN A 265 10.96 10.27 -14.07
C ASN A 265 10.20 11.06 -13.00
N LYS A 266 8.87 11.04 -13.07
CA LYS A 266 8.00 11.60 -12.03
C LYS A 266 7.64 10.51 -11.03
N VAL A 267 7.73 10.84 -9.75
CA VAL A 267 7.35 9.96 -8.64
C VAL A 267 6.11 10.53 -7.95
N TYR A 268 5.00 9.79 -8.03
CA TYR A 268 3.68 10.20 -7.55
C TYR A 268 3.48 9.72 -6.11
N GLN A 269 3.54 10.65 -5.16
CA GLN A 269 3.65 10.36 -3.74
C GLN A 269 2.37 10.76 -3.03
N MET A 270 1.87 9.89 -2.16
CA MET A 270 0.55 9.99 -1.56
C MET A 270 0.60 9.64 -0.07
N LEU A 271 0.26 10.61 0.77
CA LEU A 271 -0.06 10.43 2.19
C LEU A 271 -1.56 10.21 2.36
N ALA A 272 -1.92 9.19 3.13
CA ALA A 272 -3.28 8.90 3.56
C ALA A 272 -3.27 8.39 5.01
N ASN A 273 -3.92 9.13 5.90
CA ASN A 273 -4.18 8.77 7.28
C ASN A 273 -5.60 9.26 7.63
N TYR A 274 -6.41 8.40 8.23
CA TYR A 274 -7.78 8.72 8.64
C TYR A 274 -8.03 8.46 10.12
N GLN A 275 -6.99 8.10 10.87
CA GLN A 275 -7.08 7.67 12.26
C GLN A 275 -7.63 8.78 13.20
N ARG A 276 -7.90 8.44 14.48
CA ARG A 276 -8.26 9.46 15.47
C ARG A 276 -7.13 10.49 15.59
N GLY A 277 -7.50 11.77 15.55
CA GLY A 277 -6.57 12.88 15.64
C GLY A 277 -6.28 13.53 14.28
N VAL A 278 -6.64 12.86 13.18
CA VAL A 278 -6.84 13.54 11.90
C VAL A 278 -8.07 14.45 12.00
N GLU A 279 -7.97 15.64 11.43
CA GLU A 279 -9.02 16.65 11.43
C GLU A 279 -10.31 16.09 10.81
N GLY A 280 -11.41 16.22 11.54
CA GLY A 280 -12.71 15.72 11.09
C GLY A 280 -12.92 14.21 11.20
N SER A 281 -11.92 13.44 11.64
CA SER A 281 -12.05 11.98 11.81
C SER A 281 -13.11 11.61 12.87
N ARG A 282 -13.89 10.57 12.56
CA ARG A 282 -14.94 10.00 13.42
C ARG A 282 -14.87 8.48 13.36
N LEU A 283 -15.39 7.79 14.37
CA LEU A 283 -15.44 6.31 14.40
C LEU A 283 -14.10 5.64 14.01
N GLY A 284 -13.00 6.17 14.57
CA GLY A 284 -11.64 5.73 14.28
C GLY A 284 -11.11 5.97 12.86
N GLY A 285 -11.87 6.65 11.99
CA GLY A 285 -11.52 6.92 10.60
C GLY A 285 -12.55 6.47 9.57
N GLU A 286 -13.75 6.09 10.03
CA GLU A 286 -14.92 5.76 9.19
C GLU A 286 -14.66 4.70 8.10
N GLY A 287 -13.66 3.84 8.26
CA GLY A 287 -13.40 2.73 7.35
C GLY A 287 -12.92 3.17 5.97
N TYR A 288 -12.28 4.35 5.88
CA TYR A 288 -11.71 4.86 4.63
C TYR A 288 -10.48 4.06 4.20
N LEU A 289 -10.48 3.66 2.93
CA LEU A 289 -9.33 3.11 2.21
C LEU A 289 -9.11 3.89 0.91
N ARG A 290 -7.89 3.87 0.36
CA ARG A 290 -7.63 4.43 -0.97
C ARG A 290 -7.59 3.35 -2.03
N ILE A 291 -8.27 3.59 -3.14
CA ILE A 291 -8.22 2.78 -4.36
C ILE A 291 -7.39 3.55 -5.37
N VAL A 292 -6.26 2.99 -5.78
CA VAL A 292 -5.32 3.60 -6.72
C VAL A 292 -5.27 2.76 -7.98
N THR A 293 -5.72 3.34 -9.10
CA THR A 293 -5.79 2.66 -10.39
C THR A 293 -4.74 3.23 -11.33
N PHE A 294 -3.76 2.41 -11.68
CA PHE A 294 -2.72 2.73 -12.67
C PHE A 294 -3.19 2.25 -14.03
N ASN A 295 -3.54 3.18 -14.93
CA ASN A 295 -4.02 2.88 -16.26
C ASN A 295 -2.97 3.30 -17.31
N ARG A 296 -2.20 2.33 -17.80
CA ARG A 296 -1.17 2.53 -18.82
C ARG A 296 -1.74 2.83 -20.21
N LYS A 297 -3.02 2.50 -20.46
CA LYS A 297 -3.69 2.83 -21.73
C LYS A 297 -4.06 4.30 -21.78
N THR A 298 -4.64 4.84 -20.71
CA THR A 298 -5.02 6.27 -20.64
C THR A 298 -3.89 7.16 -20.12
N ARG A 299 -2.79 6.56 -19.64
CA ARG A 299 -1.66 7.25 -19.01
C ARG A 299 -2.08 8.05 -17.77
N GLU A 300 -2.91 7.42 -16.94
CA GLU A 300 -3.47 8.02 -15.75
C GLU A 300 -3.19 7.19 -14.50
N ILE A 301 -3.07 7.87 -13.36
CA ILE A 301 -3.20 7.28 -12.04
C ILE A 301 -4.44 7.92 -11.41
N ASP A 302 -5.50 7.13 -11.19
CA ASP A 302 -6.76 7.57 -10.58
C ASP A 302 -6.78 7.17 -9.11
N VAL A 303 -7.00 8.15 -8.23
CA VAL A 303 -7.02 7.97 -6.78
C VAL A 303 -8.43 8.28 -6.29
N LYS A 304 -9.04 7.31 -5.61
CA LYS A 304 -10.36 7.46 -4.96
C LYS A 304 -10.29 6.98 -3.52
N THR A 305 -10.84 7.76 -2.60
CA THR A 305 -10.97 7.33 -1.19
C THR A 305 -12.40 6.90 -0.93
N TYR A 306 -12.59 5.66 -0.48
CA TYR A 306 -13.89 5.05 -0.25
C TYR A 306 -14.03 4.62 1.20
N SER A 307 -15.11 5.05 1.86
CA SER A 307 -15.49 4.56 3.19
C SER A 307 -16.30 3.28 3.01
N THR A 308 -15.77 2.19 3.55
CA THR A 308 -16.45 0.89 3.56
C THR A 308 -17.59 0.82 4.58
N TRP A 309 -17.50 1.65 5.62
CA TRP A 309 -18.54 1.82 6.64
C TRP A 309 -19.73 2.65 6.14
N ASN A 310 -19.46 3.88 5.68
CA ASN A 310 -20.47 4.80 5.16
C ASN A 310 -20.93 4.44 3.73
N LYS A 311 -20.21 3.52 3.07
CA LYS A 311 -20.45 3.05 1.71
C LYS A 311 -20.46 4.16 0.66
N ALA A 312 -19.65 5.19 0.88
CA ALA A 312 -19.58 6.38 0.05
C ALA A 312 -18.12 6.77 -0.21
N TYR A 313 -17.89 7.41 -1.36
CA TYR A 313 -16.61 8.09 -1.61
C TYR A 313 -16.50 9.32 -0.72
N HIS A 314 -15.28 9.63 -0.30
CA HIS A 314 -15.00 10.87 0.42
C HIS A 314 -15.43 12.07 -0.45
N PRO A 315 -16.05 13.12 0.09
CA PRO A 315 -16.60 14.21 -0.74
C PRO A 315 -15.54 15.21 -1.26
N SER A 316 -14.38 15.30 -0.60
CA SER A 316 -13.32 16.26 -0.95
C SER A 316 -12.46 15.84 -2.15
N GLU A 317 -11.99 16.83 -2.93
CA GLU A 317 -11.06 16.64 -4.05
C GLU A 317 -9.67 16.19 -3.62
N HIS A 318 -9.23 16.49 -2.39
CA HIS A 318 -7.96 15.99 -1.83
C HIS A 318 -7.93 14.46 -1.69
N HIS A 319 -9.08 13.81 -1.83
CA HIS A 319 -9.27 12.37 -1.72
C HIS A 319 -9.66 11.71 -3.04
N ASN A 320 -9.94 12.51 -4.07
CA ASN A 320 -10.45 12.05 -5.36
C ASN A 320 -9.81 12.86 -6.50
N PHE A 321 -8.67 12.41 -7.00
CA PHE A 321 -7.89 13.14 -7.98
C PHE A 321 -7.24 12.20 -9.00
N LYS A 322 -6.70 12.78 -10.08
CA LYS A 322 -6.00 12.03 -11.13
C LYS A 322 -4.67 12.68 -11.46
N PHE A 323 -3.64 11.87 -11.57
CA PHE A 323 -2.44 12.26 -12.32
C PHE A 323 -2.63 11.87 -13.78
N ARG A 324 -2.32 12.79 -14.69
CA ARG A 324 -2.45 12.61 -16.14
C ARG A 324 -1.07 12.60 -16.80
N GLU A 325 -1.04 12.10 -18.03
CA GLU A 325 0.15 12.07 -18.88
C GLU A 325 1.32 11.27 -18.29
N VAL A 326 1.02 10.27 -17.48
CA VAL A 326 2.03 9.44 -16.79
C VAL A 326 2.84 8.63 -17.82
N ASP A 327 4.17 8.71 -17.74
CA ASP A 327 5.11 8.09 -18.69
C ASP A 327 5.57 6.68 -18.24
N PHE A 328 4.62 5.79 -17.93
CA PHE A 328 4.88 4.43 -17.43
C PHE A 328 5.99 3.68 -18.18
N ASP A 329 5.91 3.67 -19.50
CA ASP A 329 6.79 2.86 -20.35
C ASP A 329 8.20 3.46 -20.46
N LYS A 330 8.34 4.79 -20.27
CA LYS A 330 9.64 5.45 -20.27
C LYS A 330 10.45 5.13 -19.01
N TYR A 331 9.80 4.63 -17.96
CA TYR A 331 10.46 4.39 -16.67
C TYR A 331 11.14 3.01 -16.61
N LEU A 332 10.70 2.06 -17.43
CA LEU A 332 11.28 0.71 -17.54
C LEU A 332 12.49 0.69 -18.48
N ARG A 333 13.45 -0.21 -18.28
CA ARG A 333 14.56 -0.48 -19.22
C ARG A 333 14.54 -1.91 -19.73
#